data_AF-A0A2H3AJV8-F1
#
_entry.id   AF-A0A2H3AJV8-F1
#
_cell.length_a   1.000
_cell.length_b   1.000
_cell.length_c   1.000
_cell.angle_alpha   90.00
_cell.angle_beta   90.00
_cell.angle_gamma   90.00
#
_symmetry.space_group_name_H-M   'P 1'
#
loop_
_entity.id
_entity.type
_entity.pdbx_description
1 polymer ?
#
loop_
_entity_poly.entity_id
_entity_poly.type
_entity_poly.pdbx_seq_one_letter_code
_entity_poly.pdbx_strand_id
1 'polypeptide(L)'
;LKCNDPPLEAERFSLLATESSSLELLSVLKKEIDNVQQMLKTLLDGQAKVTGNLLTAKALLHPIRSVPDDVLSYIFSFCVHEVYDLLNDNAVHNSLDSRKPPWTLSQVCRSWRSVSLSTASLWKCISIGFGQ
;
A
#
# COMPACT_ATOMS: atom_id res chain seq x y z
N LEU A 1 -58.22 8.54 10.20
CA LEU A 1 -59.05 9.06 9.07
C LEU A 1 -60.25 8.13 8.94
N LYS A 2 -61.45 8.59 9.33
CA LYS A 2 -62.68 7.77 9.47
C LYS A 2 -63.84 8.27 8.58
N CYS A 3 -63.53 8.96 7.48
CA CYS A 3 -64.47 9.29 6.41
C CYS A 3 -63.69 9.30 5.08
N ASN A 4 -64.27 8.70 4.04
CA ASN A 4 -63.73 8.68 2.67
C ASN A 4 -64.33 9.81 1.81
N ASP A 5 -64.95 10.81 2.42
CA ASP A 5 -65.52 11.94 1.71
C ASP A 5 -64.41 12.79 1.09
N PRO A 6 -64.61 13.31 -0.14
CA PRO A 6 -63.62 14.16 -0.78
C PRO A 6 -63.37 15.43 0.05
N PRO A 7 -62.11 15.88 0.16
CA PRO A 7 -61.77 17.09 0.92
C PRO A 7 -62.46 18.32 0.33
N LEU A 8 -62.81 19.26 1.21
CA LEU A 8 -63.42 20.54 0.83
C LEU A 8 -62.43 21.33 -0.06
N GLU A 9 -62.94 22.20 -0.95
CA GLU A 9 -62.07 22.98 -1.86
C GLU A 9 -60.99 23.79 -1.13
N ALA A 10 -61.32 24.38 0.02
CA ALA A 10 -60.37 25.13 0.84
C ALA A 10 -59.26 24.23 1.42
N GLU A 11 -59.59 22.98 1.77
CA GLU A 11 -58.61 21.98 2.22
C GLU A 11 -57.73 21.54 1.05
N ARG A 12 -58.29 21.32 -0.14
CA ARG A 12 -57.53 21.01 -1.36
C ARG A 12 -56.53 22.11 -1.71
N PHE A 13 -56.94 23.37 -1.68
CA PHE A 13 -56.03 24.49 -1.97
C PHE A 13 -54.88 24.56 -0.97
N SER A 14 -55.18 24.37 0.33
CA SER A 14 -54.19 24.35 1.40
C SER A 14 -53.20 23.18 1.24
N LEU A 15 -53.69 22.00 0.85
CA LEU A 15 -52.87 20.82 0.57
C LEU A 15 -51.95 21.03 -0.64
N LEU A 16 -52.45 21.61 -1.74
CA LEU A 16 -51.65 21.90 -2.94
C LEU A 16 -50.56 22.96 -2.67
N ALA A 17 -50.86 23.97 -1.85
CA ALA A 17 -49.88 24.96 -1.43
C ALA A 17 -48.78 24.32 -0.55
N THR A 18 -49.17 23.40 0.34
CA THR A 18 -48.23 22.65 1.19
C THR A 18 -47.38 21.69 0.35
N GLU A 19 -47.95 21.01 -0.63
CA GLU A 19 -47.25 20.15 -1.58
C GLU A 19 -46.20 20.94 -2.37
N SER A 20 -46.59 22.09 -2.92
CA SER A 20 -45.68 22.96 -3.68
C SER A 20 -44.50 23.43 -2.82
N SER A 21 -44.79 23.89 -1.60
CA SER A 21 -43.76 24.34 -0.65
C SER A 21 -42.83 23.20 -0.21
N SER A 22 -43.37 21.99 -0.04
CA SER A 22 -42.60 20.80 0.31
C SER A 22 -41.68 20.35 -0.83
N LEU A 23 -42.12 20.45 -2.08
CA LEU A 23 -41.30 20.17 -3.25
C LEU A 23 -40.12 21.14 -3.39
N GLU A 24 -40.35 22.42 -3.10
CA GLU A 24 -39.26 23.42 -3.07
C GLU A 24 -38.23 23.09 -1.99
N LEU A 25 -38.66 22.80 -0.76
CA LEU A 25 -37.75 22.41 0.32
C LEU A 25 -36.96 21.13 -0.01
N LEU A 26 -37.61 20.12 -0.60
CA LEU A 26 -36.94 18.90 -1.06
C LEU A 26 -35.88 19.21 -2.12
N SER A 27 -36.15 20.12 -3.04
CA SER A 27 -35.18 20.52 -4.06
C SER A 27 -33.94 21.19 -3.47
N VAL A 28 -34.14 22.06 -2.47
CA VAL A 28 -33.04 22.73 -1.75
C VAL A 28 -32.21 21.71 -0.98
N LEU A 29 -32.86 20.83 -0.21
CA LEU A 29 -32.16 19.79 0.56
C LEU A 29 -31.37 18.84 -0.36
N LYS A 30 -31.94 18.44 -1.50
CA LYS A 30 -31.26 17.59 -2.47
C LYS A 30 -30.02 18.28 -3.03
N LYS A 31 -30.12 19.57 -3.38
CA LYS A 31 -28.98 20.36 -3.85
C LYS A 31 -27.87 20.46 -2.80
N GLU A 32 -28.22 20.69 -1.54
CA GLU A 32 -27.24 20.73 -0.44
C GLU A 32 -26.57 19.37 -0.22
N ILE A 33 -27.33 18.27 -0.26
CA ILE A 33 -26.78 16.92 -0.18
C ILE A 33 -25.79 16.68 -1.32
N ASP A 34 -26.17 17.00 -2.55
CA ASP A 34 -25.32 16.81 -3.72
C ASP A 34 -24.03 17.65 -3.61
N ASN A 35 -24.12 18.88 -3.11
CA ASN A 35 -22.98 19.76 -2.88
C ASN A 35 -22.02 19.19 -1.81
N VAL A 36 -22.54 18.77 -0.66
CA VAL A 36 -21.74 18.18 0.42
C VAL A 36 -21.08 16.87 -0.05
N GLN A 37 -21.80 16.04 -0.81
CA GLN A 37 -21.25 14.81 -1.39
C GLN A 37 -20.11 15.08 -2.37
N GLN A 38 -20.23 16.10 -3.22
CA GLN A 38 -19.15 16.51 -4.13
C GLN A 38 -17.92 17.02 -3.37
N MET A 39 -18.14 17.84 -2.34
CA MET A 39 -17.06 18.34 -1.50
C MET A 39 -16.36 17.21 -0.75
N LEU A 40 -17.12 16.28 -0.18
CA LEU A 40 -16.57 15.09 0.49
C LEU A 40 -15.72 14.25 -0.47
N LYS A 41 -16.22 14.00 -1.69
CA LYS A 41 -15.47 13.27 -2.71
C LYS A 41 -14.14 13.95 -3.03
N THR A 42 -14.16 15.27 -3.22
CA THR A 42 -12.94 16.05 -3.50
C THR A 42 -11.91 15.94 -2.38
N LEU A 43 -12.37 15.99 -1.13
CA LEU A 43 -11.50 15.85 0.05
C LEU A 43 -10.90 14.43 0.16
N LEU A 44 -11.70 13.39 -0.12
CA LEU A 44 -11.22 12.00 -0.14
C LEU A 44 -10.17 11.77 -1.24
N ASP A 45 -10.41 12.30 -2.44
CA ASP A 45 -9.45 12.23 -3.55
C ASP A 45 -8.15 12.95 -3.19
N GLY A 46 -8.25 14.12 -2.54
CA GLY A 46 -7.10 14.87 -2.01
C GLY A 46 -6.33 14.08 -0.95
N GLN A 47 -7.03 13.47 0.00
CA GLN A 47 -6.43 12.64 1.06
C GLN A 47 -5.67 11.44 0.46
N ALA A 48 -6.26 10.73 -0.50
CA ALA A 48 -5.63 9.60 -1.17
C ALA A 48 -4.34 10.04 -1.88
N LYS A 49 -4.39 11.16 -2.61
CA LYS A 49 -3.22 11.72 -3.31
C LYS A 49 -2.09 12.09 -2.34
N VAL A 50 -2.40 12.81 -1.26
CA VAL A 50 -1.39 13.22 -0.27
C VAL A 50 -0.78 11.99 0.42
N THR A 51 -1.59 10.98 0.75
CA THR A 51 -1.13 9.73 1.36
C THR A 51 -0.18 8.99 0.41
N GLY A 52 -0.52 8.89 -0.88
CA GLY A 52 0.34 8.27 -1.90
C GLY A 52 1.67 9.00 -2.06
N ASN A 53 1.66 10.33 -2.06
CA ASN A 53 2.87 11.15 -2.12
C ASN A 53 3.75 10.94 -0.88
N LEU A 54 3.16 10.87 0.31
CA LEU A 54 3.89 10.63 1.55
C LEU A 54 4.56 9.26 1.57
N LEU A 55 3.86 8.21 1.13
CA LEU A 55 4.43 6.86 1.03
C LEU A 55 5.61 6.83 0.04
N THR A 56 5.46 7.49 -1.10
CA THR A 56 6.53 7.61 -2.10
C THR A 56 7.74 8.34 -1.52
N ALA A 57 7.54 9.49 -0.86
CA ALA A 57 8.61 10.24 -0.23
C ALA A 57 9.33 9.42 0.86
N LYS A 58 8.58 8.71 1.72
CA LYS A 58 9.15 7.80 2.73
C LYS A 58 9.99 6.70 2.09
N ALA A 59 9.54 6.12 0.98
CA ALA A 59 10.26 5.08 0.27
C ALA A 59 11.54 5.60 -0.41
N LEU A 60 11.54 6.85 -0.89
CA LEU A 60 12.71 7.49 -1.51
C LEU A 60 13.74 7.97 -0.48
N LEU A 61 13.27 8.53 0.63
CA LEU A 61 14.09 9.00 1.75
C LEU A 61 14.48 7.88 2.72
N HIS A 62 14.11 6.64 2.42
CA HIS A 62 14.44 5.51 3.27
C HIS A 62 15.97 5.40 3.40
N PRO A 63 16.53 5.34 4.62
CA PRO A 63 17.98 5.39 4.85
C PRO A 63 18.77 4.38 4.02
N ILE A 64 18.18 3.21 3.77
CA ILE A 64 18.79 2.13 2.99
C ILE A 64 19.21 2.53 1.56
N ARG A 65 18.62 3.59 1.00
CA ARG A 65 18.98 4.10 -0.34
C ARG A 65 20.19 5.01 -0.34
N SER A 66 20.60 5.51 0.83
CA SER A 66 21.78 6.36 1.00
C SER A 66 22.92 5.66 1.74
N VAL A 67 22.74 4.38 2.10
CA VAL A 67 23.82 3.59 2.70
C VAL A 67 24.89 3.34 1.63
N PRO A 68 26.16 3.69 1.90
CA PRO A 68 27.27 3.39 1.00
C PRO A 68 27.44 1.88 0.73
N ASP A 69 27.98 1.55 -0.45
CA ASP A 69 28.11 0.16 -0.91
C ASP A 69 29.03 -0.69 -0.01
N ASP A 70 30.04 -0.09 0.63
CA ASP A 70 30.93 -0.75 1.59
C ASP A 70 30.20 -1.11 2.89
N VAL A 71 29.35 -0.21 3.39
CA VAL A 71 28.50 -0.48 4.56
C VAL A 71 27.45 -1.54 4.24
N LEU A 72 26.83 -1.51 3.05
CA LEU A 72 25.94 -2.59 2.59
C LEU A 72 26.69 -3.92 2.49
N SER A 73 27.88 -3.93 1.92
CA SER A 73 28.73 -5.13 1.82
C SER A 73 29.08 -5.69 3.19
N TYR A 74 29.40 -4.82 4.15
CA TYR A 74 29.66 -5.19 5.53
C TYR A 74 28.43 -5.83 6.18
N ILE A 75 27.25 -5.21 6.04
CA ILE A 75 25.99 -5.79 6.54
C ILE A 75 25.71 -7.16 5.88
N PHE A 76 25.89 -7.27 4.57
CA PHE A 76 25.65 -8.51 3.82
C PHE A 76 26.56 -9.66 4.27
N SER A 77 27.77 -9.35 4.77
CA SER A 77 28.69 -10.38 5.27
C SER A 77 28.12 -11.15 6.47
N PHE A 78 27.25 -10.51 7.28
CA PHE A 78 26.55 -11.19 8.38
C PHE A 78 25.37 -12.06 7.94
N CYS A 79 24.98 -12.00 6.67
CA CYS A 79 23.85 -12.75 6.13
C CYS A 79 24.27 -14.04 5.42
N VAL A 80 25.55 -14.22 5.12
CA VAL A 80 26.07 -15.39 4.39
C VAL A 80 26.76 -16.36 5.35
N HIS A 81 26.77 -17.64 5.00
CA HIS A 81 27.46 -18.67 5.79
C HIS A 81 28.97 -18.62 5.56
N GLU A 82 29.72 -18.74 6.65
CA GLU A 82 31.17 -18.93 6.61
C GLU A 82 31.51 -20.42 6.40
N VAL A 83 32.77 -20.70 6.06
CA VAL A 83 33.24 -22.09 5.84
C VAL A 83 32.92 -22.98 7.04
N TYR A 84 33.08 -22.46 8.25
CA TYR A 84 32.83 -23.20 9.50
C TYR A 84 31.35 -23.60 9.65
N ASP A 85 30.42 -22.75 9.19
CA ASP A 85 28.98 -23.03 9.27
C ASP A 85 28.61 -24.19 8.35
N LEU A 86 29.19 -24.23 7.15
CA LEU A 86 28.94 -25.31 6.17
C LEU A 86 29.49 -26.67 6.62
N LEU A 87 30.55 -26.68 7.43
CA LEU A 87 31.21 -27.91 7.87
C LEU A 87 30.61 -28.51 9.15
N ASN A 88 29.96 -27.69 9.98
CA ASN A 88 29.40 -28.14 11.27
C ASN A 88 27.88 -28.28 11.28
N ASP A 89 27.20 -27.72 10.29
CA ASP A 89 25.74 -27.83 10.22
C ASP A 89 25.34 -29.17 9.58
N ASN A 90 24.51 -29.93 10.28
CA ASN A 90 23.94 -31.17 9.78
C ASN A 90 22.87 -30.93 8.68
N ALA A 91 22.53 -29.67 8.40
CA ALA A 91 21.63 -29.29 7.33
C ALA A 91 22.29 -29.37 5.95
N VAL A 92 21.54 -29.88 4.96
CA VAL A 92 21.97 -29.89 3.55
C VAL A 92 21.98 -28.45 3.04
N HIS A 93 23.16 -27.83 3.04
CA HIS A 93 23.38 -26.52 2.47
C HIS A 93 23.51 -26.61 0.95
N ASN A 94 22.60 -25.95 0.23
CA ASN A 94 22.69 -25.79 -1.21
C ASN A 94 22.72 -24.31 -1.57
N SER A 95 23.90 -23.81 -1.92
CA SER A 95 24.12 -22.44 -2.35
C SER A 95 23.42 -22.10 -3.67
N LEU A 96 22.85 -23.08 -4.39
CA LEU A 96 22.01 -22.86 -5.56
C LEU A 96 20.54 -22.55 -5.20
N ASP A 97 20.13 -22.65 -3.93
CA ASP A 97 18.80 -22.22 -3.52
C ASP A 97 18.70 -20.69 -3.55
N SER A 98 18.00 -20.18 -4.57
CA SER A 98 17.82 -18.74 -4.78
C SER A 98 17.00 -18.05 -3.67
N ARG A 99 16.41 -18.81 -2.74
CA ARG A 99 15.67 -18.31 -1.57
C ARG A 99 16.58 -18.11 -0.34
N LYS A 100 17.88 -18.39 -0.46
CA LYS A 100 18.88 -18.20 0.60
C LYS A 100 19.90 -17.11 0.22
N PRO A 101 20.54 -16.46 1.20
CA PRO A 101 21.70 -15.60 0.93
C PRO A 101 22.82 -16.40 0.24
N PRO A 102 23.64 -15.74 -0.62
CA PRO A 102 23.59 -14.31 -0.96
C PRO A 102 22.49 -13.94 -1.98
N TRP A 103 21.76 -14.89 -2.57
CA TRP A 103 20.78 -14.61 -3.64
C TRP A 103 19.66 -13.67 -3.23
N THR A 104 19.09 -13.85 -2.03
CA THR A 104 18.00 -13.01 -1.53
C THR A 104 18.40 -11.54 -1.43
N LEU A 105 19.67 -11.25 -1.10
CA LEU A 105 20.21 -9.88 -1.06
C LEU A 105 20.18 -9.24 -2.45
N SER A 106 20.50 -10.02 -3.49
CA SER A 106 20.47 -9.56 -4.88
C SER A 106 19.05 -9.35 -5.46
N GLN A 107 18.01 -9.79 -4.75
CA GLN A 107 16.62 -9.71 -5.22
C GLN A 107 15.86 -8.48 -4.71
N VAL A 108 16.44 -7.71 -3.79
CA VAL A 108 15.78 -6.55 -3.16
C VAL A 108 15.64 -5.37 -4.11
N CYS A 109 16.75 -4.86 -4.67
CA CYS A 109 16.73 -3.75 -5.62
C CYS A 109 17.99 -3.76 -6.51
N ARG A 110 18.06 -2.85 -7.50
CA ARG A 110 19.20 -2.76 -8.42
C ARG A 110 20.53 -2.45 -7.71
N SER A 111 20.54 -1.55 -6.72
CA SER A 111 21.75 -1.21 -5.97
C SER A 111 22.23 -2.41 -5.15
N TRP A 112 21.34 -3.05 -4.39
CA TRP A 112 21.67 -4.26 -3.62
C TRP A 112 22.16 -5.41 -4.51
N ARG A 113 21.56 -5.59 -5.69
CA ARG A 113 22.05 -6.55 -6.69
C ARG A 113 23.46 -6.24 -7.13
N SER A 114 23.75 -4.97 -7.44
CA SER A 114 25.09 -4.54 -7.82
C SER A 114 26.11 -4.92 -6.74
N VAL A 115 25.84 -4.50 -5.49
CA VAL A 115 26.71 -4.77 -4.34
C VAL A 115 26.86 -6.27 -4.09
N SER A 116 25.76 -7.02 -4.04
CA SER A 116 25.77 -8.45 -3.79
C SER A 116 26.59 -9.22 -4.84
N LEU A 117 26.51 -8.85 -6.12
CA LEU A 117 27.26 -9.50 -7.20
C LEU A 117 28.71 -9.02 -7.30
N SER A 118 29.01 -7.76 -6.95
CA SER A 118 30.37 -7.21 -6.99
C SER A 118 31.22 -7.59 -5.78
N THR A 119 30.58 -7.93 -4.65
CA THR A 119 31.27 -8.24 -3.40
C THR A 119 31.64 -9.73 -3.36
N ALA A 120 32.80 -10.06 -3.91
CA ALA A 120 33.32 -11.44 -3.99
C ALA A 120 33.37 -12.15 -2.62
N SER A 121 33.52 -11.40 -1.52
CA SER A 121 33.54 -11.99 -0.18
C SER A 121 32.25 -12.69 0.23
N LEU A 122 31.12 -12.33 -0.37
CA LEU A 122 29.82 -12.97 -0.13
C LEU A 122 29.70 -14.35 -0.80
N TRP A 123 30.59 -14.65 -1.74
CA TRP A 123 30.57 -15.86 -2.57
C TRP A 123 31.77 -16.78 -2.31
N LYS A 124 32.51 -16.55 -1.21
CA LYS A 124 33.71 -17.32 -0.86
C LYS A 124 33.43 -18.81 -0.65
N CYS A 125 32.20 -19.14 -0.24
CA CYS A 125 31.79 -20.48 0.13
C CYS A 125 30.58 -20.89 -0.71
N ILE A 126 30.72 -21.94 -1.52
CA ILE A 126 29.63 -22.47 -2.36
C ILE A 126 29.53 -23.96 -2.08
N SER A 127 28.38 -24.39 -1.54
CA SER A 127 28.02 -25.79 -1.39
C SER A 127 27.02 -26.18 -2.46
N ILE A 128 27.29 -27.27 -3.19
CA ILE A 128 26.38 -27.81 -4.20
C ILE A 128 25.92 -29.17 -3.72
N GLY A 129 24.66 -29.23 -3.30
CA GLY A 129 24.00 -30.51 -3.02
C GLY A 129 23.59 -31.16 -4.33
N PHE A 130 24.24 -32.26 -4.70
CA PHE A 130 23.71 -33.16 -5.72
C PHE A 130 22.61 -33.99 -5.05
N GLY A 131 21.36 -33.79 -5.46
CA GLY A 131 20.26 -34.63 -4.98
C GLY A 131 20.56 -36.11 -5.27
N GLN A 132 20.31 -36.97 -4.29
CA GLN A 132 20.15 -38.41 -4.53
C GLN A 132 18.84 -38.68 -5.24
#